data_AF-A0A2T3A2I0-F1
#
_entry.id   AF-A0A2T3A2I0-F1
#
_cell.length_a   1.000
_cell.length_b   1.000
_cell.length_c   1.000
_cell.angle_alpha   90.00
_cell.angle_beta   90.00
_cell.angle_gamma   90.00
#
_symmetry.space_group_name_H-M   'P 1'
#
loop_
_entity.id
_entity.type
_entity.pdbx_description
1 polymer ?
#
loop_
_entity_poly.entity_id
_entity_poly.type
_entity_poly.pdbx_seq_one_letter_code
_entity_poly.pdbx_strand_id
1 'polypeptide(L)'
;MLEIEAYINRTAEVRRKEISSDRKQPGKVKRPMNSFMLYRKAFQNHTKAYCEHNNHQVVSKVCGASWDQEPEHIRKQFADWAKMERANHQLAHPGYKFTPAKPKNQKRRH
;
A
#
# COMPACT_ATOMS: atom_id res chain seq x y z
N MET A 1 -12.00 -6.75 5.52
CA MET A 1 -10.98 -7.59 4.84
C MET A 1 -11.25 -7.79 3.35
N LEU A 2 -12.52 -7.92 2.92
CA LEU A 2 -12.90 -8.14 1.51
C LEU A 2 -12.34 -7.10 0.50
N GLU A 3 -12.15 -5.84 0.92
CA GLU A 3 -11.59 -4.81 0.04
C GLU A 3 -10.11 -5.03 -0.34
N ILE A 4 -9.31 -5.66 0.53
CA ILE A 4 -7.88 -5.86 0.24
C ILE A 4 -7.68 -7.00 -0.76
N GLU A 5 -8.45 -8.06 -0.64
CA GLU A 5 -8.43 -9.15 -1.59
C GLU A 5 -8.88 -8.68 -2.99
N ALA A 6 -9.97 -7.90 -3.07
CA ALA A 6 -10.40 -7.29 -4.33
C ALA A 6 -9.33 -6.36 -4.92
N TYR A 7 -8.61 -5.62 -4.06
CA TYR A 7 -7.49 -4.79 -4.49
C TYR A 7 -6.33 -5.59 -5.08
N ILE A 8 -6.02 -6.76 -4.53
CA ILE A 8 -4.92 -7.61 -5.01
C ILE A 8 -5.32 -8.38 -6.27
N ASN A 9 -6.59 -8.77 -6.38
CA ASN A 9 -7.11 -9.52 -7.52
C ASN A 9 -7.63 -8.64 -8.67
N ARG A 10 -7.52 -7.30 -8.58
CA ARG A 10 -7.84 -6.41 -9.69
C ARG A 10 -7.06 -6.79 -10.96
N THR A 11 -7.57 -6.44 -12.14
CA THR A 11 -6.90 -6.81 -13.39
C THR A 11 -5.69 -5.92 -13.69
N ALA A 12 -4.79 -6.39 -14.56
CA ALA A 12 -3.65 -5.60 -15.04
C ALA A 12 -4.09 -4.31 -15.75
N GLU A 13 -5.25 -4.32 -16.41
CA GLU A 13 -5.81 -3.13 -17.06
C GLU A 13 -6.17 -2.04 -16.05
N VAL A 14 -6.85 -2.39 -14.96
CA VAL A 14 -7.18 -1.44 -13.88
C VAL A 14 -5.91 -0.84 -13.29
N ARG A 15 -4.89 -1.68 -13.02
CA ARG A 15 -3.59 -1.20 -12.51
C ARG A 15 -2.94 -0.18 -13.46
N ARG A 16 -2.93 -0.47 -14.77
CA ARG A 16 -2.39 0.45 -15.77
C ARG A 16 -3.18 1.76 -15.86
N LYS A 17 -4.51 1.70 -15.78
CA LYS A 17 -5.38 2.87 -15.80
C LYS A 17 -5.20 3.75 -14.56
N GLU A 18 -4.97 3.17 -13.38
CA GLU A 18 -4.66 3.93 -12.16
C GLU A 18 -3.35 4.74 -12.30
N ILE A 19 -2.37 4.22 -13.04
CA ILE A 19 -1.08 4.91 -13.24
C ILE A 19 -1.23 6.10 -14.19
N SER A 20 -2.01 5.96 -15.26
CA SER A 20 -2.26 7.08 -16.18
C SER A 20 -3.16 8.16 -15.56
N SER A 21 -4.09 7.77 -14.69
CA SER A 21 -5.02 8.68 -14.00
C SER A 21 -4.47 9.28 -12.69
N ASP A 22 -3.24 8.95 -12.29
CA ASP A 22 -2.65 9.53 -11.10
C ASP A 22 -2.38 11.03 -11.28
N ARG A 23 -3.12 11.87 -10.53
CA ARG A 23 -3.00 13.34 -10.61
C ARG A 23 -1.67 13.90 -10.13
N LYS A 24 -0.93 13.16 -9.28
CA LYS A 24 0.35 13.63 -8.72
C LYS A 24 1.51 13.27 -9.62
N GLN A 25 1.54 12.04 -10.15
CA GLN A 25 2.63 11.53 -10.99
C GLN A 25 2.06 10.62 -12.09
N PRO A 26 1.45 11.20 -13.14
CA PRO A 26 0.86 10.45 -14.23
C PRO A 26 1.95 9.63 -14.95
N GLY A 27 1.64 8.37 -15.25
CA GLY A 27 2.57 7.45 -15.94
C GLY A 27 3.61 6.80 -15.02
N LYS A 28 3.69 7.20 -13.74
CA LYS A 28 4.65 6.60 -12.80
C LYS A 28 4.07 5.40 -12.08
N VAL A 29 4.69 4.24 -12.32
CA VAL A 29 4.38 3.00 -11.61
C VAL A 29 4.80 3.13 -10.13
N LYS A 30 3.83 3.08 -9.22
CA LYS A 30 4.08 3.06 -7.77
C LYS A 30 4.64 1.70 -7.33
N ARG A 31 5.31 1.69 -6.17
CA ARG A 31 5.80 0.44 -5.56
C ARG A 31 4.61 -0.47 -5.19
N PRO A 32 4.72 -1.80 -5.36
CA PRO A 32 3.73 -2.71 -4.80
C PRO A 32 3.69 -2.54 -3.28
N MET A 33 2.50 -2.65 -2.69
CA MET A 33 2.34 -2.55 -1.25
C MET A 33 2.86 -3.82 -0.57
N ASN A 34 3.62 -3.65 0.50
CA ASN A 34 4.01 -4.75 1.38
C ASN A 34 2.86 -5.09 2.36
N SER A 35 3.05 -6.12 3.18
CA SER A 35 2.04 -6.60 4.14
C SER A 35 1.53 -5.49 5.06
N PHE A 36 2.43 -4.69 5.63
CA PHE A 36 2.09 -3.57 6.50
C PHE A 36 1.31 -2.46 5.76
N MET A 37 1.70 -2.12 4.53
CA MET A 37 1.00 -1.10 3.73
C MET A 37 -0.40 -1.56 3.31
N LEU A 38 -0.59 -2.85 3.05
CA LEU A 38 -1.91 -3.44 2.80
C LEU A 38 -2.79 -3.37 4.06
N TYR A 39 -2.24 -3.74 5.22
CA TYR A 39 -2.94 -3.63 6.49
C TYR A 39 -3.33 -2.18 6.80
N ARG A 40 -2.39 -1.25 6.65
CA ARG A 40 -2.65 0.19 6.80
C ARG A 40 -3.76 0.68 5.88
N LYS A 41 -3.80 0.22 4.63
CA LYS A 41 -4.88 0.59 3.70
C LYS A 41 -6.24 0.09 4.20
N ALA A 42 -6.31 -1.14 4.67
CA ALA A 42 -7.52 -1.72 5.26
C ALA A 42 -7.97 -0.89 6.48
N PHE A 43 -7.03 -0.58 7.35
CA PHE A 43 -7.24 0.19 8.57
C PHE A 43 -7.66 1.64 8.26
N GLN A 44 -7.03 2.26 7.27
CA GLN A 44 -7.38 3.62 6.83
C GLN A 44 -8.79 3.66 6.25
N ASN A 45 -9.20 2.68 5.43
CA ASN A 45 -10.56 2.62 4.91
C ASN A 45 -11.58 2.45 6.05
N HIS A 46 -11.28 1.59 7.02
CA HIS A 46 -12.13 1.39 8.20
C HIS A 46 -12.25 2.68 9.03
N THR A 47 -11.13 3.34 9.30
CA THR A 47 -11.09 4.58 10.10
C THR A 47 -11.55 5.81 9.34
N LYS A 48 -11.56 5.83 8.00
CA LYS A 48 -12.03 6.97 7.20
C LYS A 48 -13.52 7.28 7.45
N ALA A 49 -14.31 6.27 7.81
CA ALA A 49 -15.71 6.46 8.22
C ALA A 49 -15.83 7.14 9.60
N TYR A 50 -14.83 7.00 10.46
CA TYR A 50 -14.84 7.48 11.85
C TYR A 50 -13.98 8.73 12.08
N CYS A 51 -13.01 8.99 11.21
CA CYS A 51 -12.02 10.04 11.36
C CYS A 51 -12.08 10.95 10.12
N GLU A 52 -12.95 11.95 10.20
CA GLU A 52 -13.11 13.00 9.18
C GLU A 52 -11.81 13.79 8.95
N HIS A 53 -10.94 13.83 9.95
CA HIS A 53 -9.64 14.47 9.87
C HIS A 53 -8.57 13.47 9.45
N ASN A 54 -7.99 13.70 8.26
CA ASN A 54 -6.88 12.96 7.65
C ASN A 54 -5.56 13.10 8.45
N ASN A 55 -5.58 12.78 9.75
CA ASN A 55 -4.37 12.79 10.56
C ASN A 55 -3.54 11.53 10.29
N HIS A 56 -2.79 11.58 9.18
CA HIS A 56 -1.92 10.49 8.75
C HIS A 56 -0.89 10.10 9.82
N GLN A 57 -0.53 11.00 10.74
CA GLN A 57 0.38 10.68 11.84
C GLN A 57 -0.28 9.76 12.86
N VAL A 58 -1.50 10.08 13.28
CA VAL A 58 -2.28 9.25 14.22
C VAL A 58 -2.57 7.89 13.60
N VAL A 59 -3.04 7.85 12.36
CA VAL A 59 -3.28 6.58 11.66
C VAL A 59 -2.02 5.73 11.57
N SER A 60 -0.85 6.33 11.35
CA SER A 60 0.42 5.58 11.32
C SER A 60 0.75 4.97 12.69
N LYS A 61 0.60 5.74 13.76
CA LYS A 61 0.90 5.28 15.13
C LYS A 61 -0.06 4.16 15.56
N VAL A 62 -1.35 4.37 15.38
CA VAL A 62 -2.38 3.39 15.74
C VAL A 62 -2.24 2.12 14.90
N CYS A 63 -2.09 2.25 13.57
CA CYS A 63 -1.90 1.11 12.69
C CYS A 63 -0.63 0.29 13.03
N GLY A 64 0.46 0.95 13.42
CA GLY A 64 1.68 0.27 13.89
C GLY A 64 1.43 -0.54 15.14
N ALA A 65 0.80 0.07 16.15
CA ALA A 65 0.45 -0.61 17.39
C ALA A 65 -0.52 -1.78 17.16
N SER A 66 -1.56 -1.59 16.34
CA SER A 66 -2.53 -2.64 16.02
C SER A 66 -1.87 -3.80 15.26
N TRP A 67 -0.98 -3.51 14.30
CA TRP A 67 -0.27 -4.54 13.54
C TRP A 67 0.58 -5.45 14.43
N ASP A 68 1.26 -4.90 15.43
CA ASP A 68 2.07 -5.68 16.38
C ASP A 68 1.22 -6.53 17.32
N GLN A 69 -0.04 -6.15 17.57
CA GLN A 69 -1.01 -6.90 18.37
C GLN A 69 -1.84 -7.90 17.55
N GLU A 70 -1.84 -7.77 16.23
CA GLU A 70 -2.67 -8.57 15.35
C GLU A 70 -2.26 -10.06 15.38
N PRO A 71 -3.19 -11.02 15.28
CA PRO A 71 -2.85 -12.43 15.31
C PRO A 71 -1.90 -12.85 14.17
N GLU A 72 -1.08 -13.88 14.42
CA GLU A 72 -0.11 -14.38 13.43
C GLU A 72 -0.80 -14.81 12.11
N HIS A 73 -1.98 -15.42 12.20
CA HIS A 73 -2.72 -15.84 11.00
C HIS A 73 -3.08 -14.66 10.09
N ILE A 74 -3.44 -13.50 10.68
CA ILE A 74 -3.70 -12.27 9.92
C ILE A 74 -2.42 -11.75 9.30
N ARG A 75 -1.32 -11.65 10.08
CA ARG A 75 -0.02 -11.20 9.55
C ARG A 75 0.46 -12.08 8.39
N LYS A 76 0.27 -13.40 8.51
CA LYS A 76 0.58 -14.37 7.46
C LYS A 76 -0.28 -14.15 6.22
N GLN A 77 -1.59 -13.95 6.39
CA GLN A 77 -2.50 -13.65 5.29
C GLN A 77 -2.08 -12.36 4.54
N PHE A 78 -1.75 -11.30 5.27
CA PHE A 78 -1.22 -10.06 4.67
C PHE A 78 0.16 -10.25 4.02
N ALA A 79 1.00 -11.16 4.52
CA ALA A 79 2.27 -11.50 3.90
C ALA A 79 2.07 -12.24 2.58
N ASP A 80 1.13 -13.19 2.51
CA ASP A 80 0.82 -13.93 1.28
C ASP A 80 0.16 -13.01 0.25
N TRP A 81 -0.74 -12.13 0.69
CA TRP A 81 -1.30 -11.05 -0.11
C TRP A 81 -0.24 -10.08 -0.65
N ALA A 82 0.78 -9.74 0.13
CA ALA A 82 1.88 -8.91 -0.34
C ALA A 82 2.74 -9.61 -1.40
N LYS A 83 2.95 -10.93 -1.27
CA LYS A 83 3.62 -11.73 -2.32
C LYS A 83 2.80 -11.74 -3.61
N MET A 84 1.49 -11.96 -3.50
CA MET A 84 0.57 -11.92 -4.64
C MET A 84 0.54 -10.53 -5.30
N GLU A 85 0.44 -9.45 -4.53
CA GLU A 85 0.45 -8.08 -5.09
C GLU A 85 1.76 -7.79 -5.80
N ARG A 86 2.90 -8.26 -5.27
CA ARG A 86 4.20 -8.13 -5.94
C ARG A 86 4.23 -8.89 -7.26
N ALA A 87 3.76 -10.13 -7.29
CA ALA A 87 3.72 -10.94 -8.50
C ALA A 87 2.78 -10.31 -9.55
N ASN A 88 1.56 -9.93 -9.15
CA ASN A 88 0.56 -9.30 -10.01
C ASN A 88 1.05 -7.95 -10.55
N HIS A 89 1.76 -7.16 -9.72
CA HIS A 89 2.37 -5.91 -10.16
C HIS A 89 3.46 -6.14 -11.20
N GLN A 90 4.33 -7.12 -10.97
CA GLN A 90 5.39 -7.47 -11.92
C GLN A 90 4.84 -8.00 -13.25
N LEU A 91 3.76 -8.78 -13.22
CA LEU A 91 3.05 -9.23 -14.42
C LEU A 91 2.37 -8.05 -15.16
N ALA A 92 1.76 -7.12 -14.44
CA ALA A 92 1.12 -5.94 -15.03
C ALA A 92 2.14 -4.91 -15.57
N HIS A 93 3.35 -4.88 -15.00
CA HIS A 93 4.42 -3.95 -15.32
C HIS A 93 5.76 -4.69 -15.51
N PRO A 94 5.93 -5.47 -16.59
CA PRO A 94 7.15 -6.25 -16.82
C PRO A 94 8.41 -5.37 -16.96
N GLY A 95 8.26 -4.09 -17.34
CA GLY A 95 9.35 -3.11 -17.39
C GLY A 95 9.63 -2.37 -16.08
N TYR A 96 8.91 -2.67 -14.99
CA TYR A 96 9.12 -2.00 -13.71
C TYR A 96 10.43 -2.47 -13.05
N LYS A 97 11.40 -1.56 -12.94
CA LYS A 97 12.62 -1.78 -12.17
C LYS A 97 12.61 -0.93 -10.92
N PHE A 98 12.83 -1.55 -9.76
CA PHE A 98 13.03 -0.82 -8.52
C PHE A 98 14.38 -0.11 -8.56
N THR A 99 14.35 1.19 -8.83
CA THR A 99 15.52 2.06 -8.67
C THR A 99 15.32 2.87 -7.39
N PRO A 100 16.06 2.59 -6.30
CA PRO A 100 16.01 3.44 -5.12
C PRO A 100 16.40 4.86 -5.52
N ALA A 101 15.53 5.83 -5.27
CA ALA A 101 15.88 7.22 -5.48
C ALA A 101 17.07 7.56 -4.58
N LYS A 102 18.13 8.18 -5.14
CA LYS A 102 19.25 8.70 -4.34
C LYS A 102 18.66 9.54 -3.19
N PRO A 103 19.07 9.31 -1.93
CA PRO A 103 18.54 10.07 -0.81
C PRO A 103 18.85 11.56 -1.07
N LYS A 104 17.81 12.36 -1.34
CA LYS A 104 17.93 13.80 -1.21
C LYS A 104 18.04 14.05 0.29
N ASN A 105 19.19 14.55 0.73
CA ASN A 105 19.46 14.96 2.12
C ASN A 105 18.44 16.01 2.59
N GLN A 106 17.21 15.62 2.90
CA GLN A 106 16.30 16.43 3.68
C GLN A 106 16.64 16.17 5.14
N LYS A 107 17.51 17.03 5.68
CA LYS A 107 17.76 17.16 7.11
C LYS A 107 16.41 17.09 7.84
N ARG A 108 16.27 16.09 8.71
CA ARG A 108 15.20 16.00 9.70
C ARG A 108 15.28 17.26 10.55
N ARG A 109 14.32 18.18 10.42
CA ARG A 109 14.16 19.28 11.37
C ARG A 109 13.59 18.65 12.64
N HIS A 110 14.39 18.68 13.70
CA HIS A 110 14.00 18.40 15.07
C HIS A 110 13.15 19.55 15.62
#